data_AF-A0A7J6W554-F1
#
_entry.id   AF-A0A7J6W554-F1
#
_cell.length_a   1.000
_cell.length_b   1.000
_cell.length_c   1.000
_cell.angle_alpha   90.00
_cell.angle_beta   90.00
_cell.angle_gamma   90.00
#
_symmetry.space_group_name_H-M   'P 1'
#
loop_
_entity.id
_entity.type
_entity.pdbx_description
1 polymer ?
#
loop_
_entity_poly.entity_id
_entity_poly.type
_entity_poly.pdbx_seq_one_letter_code
_entity_poly.pdbx_strand_id
1 'polypeptide(L)'
;TEVADIEVANSESKNLDGNELDRYTSKKTSSSKGSLEILNQLSRFWKDIKVLLFDKVYLTNSNADLLFGGVTIVCGIFGTLAGGYILDYIDSTISNAFKLLSGASFLGAIFCFSAFCSKNLYGFLFLFSIGELLVFATQGPVNYVCLHSVKPSMRPLSMAMSTVSIHIFGDVPSSPLVGILQDYVNNWRVTALILTSILFIAAGIWFVGIFLHSVDKFNEDSGHFSTTTERSDLLPLLEGSNKDTPESANS
;
A
#
# COMPACT_ATOMS: atom_id res chain seq x y z
N THR A 1 20.97 -42.36 -41.21
CA THR A 1 20.30 -41.08 -40.91
C THR A 1 19.82 -41.04 -39.46
N GLU A 2 19.25 -42.13 -38.94
CA GLU A 2 18.71 -42.23 -37.58
C GLU A 2 19.72 -42.09 -36.41
N VAL A 3 21.01 -42.36 -36.63
CA VAL A 3 22.04 -42.30 -35.56
C VAL A 3 22.54 -40.87 -35.29
N ALA A 4 22.42 -39.96 -36.26
CA ALA A 4 22.83 -38.57 -36.10
C ALA A 4 21.76 -37.74 -35.35
N ASP A 5 20.48 -38.09 -35.51
CA ASP A 5 19.36 -37.37 -34.90
C ASP A 5 19.27 -37.61 -33.38
N ILE A 6 19.71 -38.78 -32.90
CA ILE A 6 19.73 -39.13 -31.46
C ILE A 6 20.83 -38.36 -30.72
N GLU A 7 21.98 -38.14 -31.37
CA GLU A 7 23.12 -37.45 -30.75
C GLU A 7 22.88 -35.94 -30.65
N VAL A 8 22.19 -35.35 -31.64
CA VAL A 8 21.73 -33.95 -31.59
C VAL A 8 20.69 -33.76 -30.48
N ALA A 9 19.69 -34.64 -30.37
CA ALA A 9 18.66 -34.55 -29.33
C ALA A 9 19.24 -34.68 -27.90
N ASN A 10 20.26 -35.51 -27.70
CA ASN A 10 20.93 -35.69 -26.42
C ASN A 10 21.81 -34.48 -26.05
N SER A 11 22.34 -33.75 -27.04
CA SER A 11 23.11 -32.52 -26.83
C SER A 11 22.21 -31.33 -26.47
N GLU A 12 21.02 -31.20 -27.06
CA GLU A 12 20.06 -30.14 -26.72
C GLU A 12 19.46 -30.35 -25.31
N SER A 13 19.11 -31.58 -24.95
CA SER A 13 18.58 -31.90 -23.62
C SER A 13 19.55 -31.55 -22.49
N LYS A 14 20.86 -31.83 -22.66
CA LYS A 14 21.89 -31.46 -21.66
C LYS A 14 22.13 -29.95 -21.56
N ASN A 15 21.97 -29.22 -22.67
CA ASN A 15 22.10 -27.76 -22.68
C ASN A 15 20.87 -27.05 -22.06
N LEU A 16 19.68 -27.65 -22.15
CA LEU A 16 18.45 -27.14 -21.55
C LEU A 16 18.47 -27.26 -20.02
N ASP A 17 18.92 -28.39 -19.47
CA ASP A 17 18.99 -28.65 -18.02
C ASP A 17 20.02 -27.73 -17.31
N GLY A 18 21.20 -27.53 -17.91
CA GLY A 18 22.22 -26.60 -17.40
C GLY A 18 21.76 -25.14 -17.33
N ASN A 19 21.09 -24.66 -18.39
CA ASN A 19 20.56 -23.29 -18.44
C ASN A 19 19.38 -23.04 -17.49
N GLU A 20 18.65 -24.08 -17.10
CA GLU A 20 17.55 -23.97 -16.15
C GLU A 20 18.06 -23.95 -14.70
N LEU A 21 19.05 -24.79 -14.39
CA LEU A 21 19.72 -24.83 -13.09
C LEU A 21 20.50 -23.52 -12.80
N ASP A 22 21.17 -22.96 -13.82
CA ASP A 22 21.88 -21.67 -13.71
C ASP A 22 20.90 -20.50 -13.53
N ARG A 23 19.73 -20.54 -14.20
CA ARG A 23 18.67 -19.54 -13.96
C ARG A 23 18.09 -19.66 -12.55
N TYR A 24 17.93 -20.88 -12.03
CA TYR A 24 17.39 -21.11 -10.69
C TYR A 24 18.36 -20.62 -9.60
N THR A 25 19.66 -20.91 -9.74
CA THR A 25 20.70 -20.48 -8.81
C THR A 25 20.95 -18.97 -8.87
N SER A 26 20.89 -18.36 -10.06
CA SER A 26 20.99 -16.91 -10.25
C SER A 26 19.79 -16.16 -9.63
N LYS A 27 18.57 -16.69 -9.80
CA LYS A 27 17.35 -16.11 -9.18
C LYS A 27 17.39 -16.21 -7.66
N LYS A 28 17.87 -17.34 -7.11
CA LYS A 28 18.01 -17.56 -5.65
C LYS A 28 19.08 -16.65 -5.02
N THR A 29 20.22 -16.47 -5.69
CA THR A 29 21.28 -15.57 -5.22
C THR A 29 20.89 -14.09 -5.34
N SER A 30 20.16 -13.70 -6.38
CA SER A 30 19.63 -12.33 -6.52
C SER A 30 18.56 -12.01 -5.46
N SER A 31 17.66 -12.96 -5.16
CA SER A 31 16.63 -12.79 -4.11
C SER A 31 17.26 -12.73 -2.71
N SER A 32 18.27 -13.56 -2.46
CA SER A 32 19.02 -13.55 -1.18
C SER A 32 19.81 -12.25 -0.98
N LYS A 33 20.43 -11.70 -2.02
CA LYS A 33 21.12 -10.39 -1.95
C LYS A 33 20.17 -9.24 -1.66
N GLY A 34 19.03 -9.18 -2.33
CA GLY A 34 18.01 -8.14 -2.07
C GLY A 34 17.46 -8.21 -0.64
N SER A 35 17.19 -9.43 -0.14
CA SER A 35 16.77 -9.64 1.25
C SER A 35 17.86 -9.19 2.25
N LEU A 36 19.13 -9.50 1.99
CA LEU A 36 20.25 -9.12 2.84
C LEU A 36 20.46 -7.58 2.87
N GLU A 37 20.24 -6.91 1.75
CA GLU A 37 20.35 -5.45 1.63
C GLU A 37 19.23 -4.74 2.41
N ILE A 38 18.00 -5.25 2.32
CA ILE A 38 16.85 -4.78 3.11
C ILE A 38 17.12 -4.98 4.61
N LEU A 39 17.63 -6.15 5.02
CA LEU A 39 17.95 -6.42 6.42
C LEU A 39 19.06 -5.50 6.95
N ASN A 40 20.06 -5.18 6.12
CA ASN A 40 21.11 -4.24 6.48
C ASN A 40 20.60 -2.79 6.57
N GLN A 41 19.71 -2.38 5.67
CA GLN A 41 19.01 -1.09 5.77
C GLN A 41 18.17 -1.02 7.04
N LEU A 42 17.41 -2.08 7.34
CA LEU A 42 16.60 -2.18 8.56
C LEU A 42 17.47 -2.15 9.82
N SER A 43 18.62 -2.80 9.80
CA SER A 43 19.58 -2.83 10.91
C SER A 43 20.19 -1.46 11.18
N ARG A 44 20.59 -0.73 10.12
CA ARG A 44 21.07 0.66 10.24
C ARG A 44 19.98 1.58 10.78
N PHE A 45 18.78 1.49 10.20
CA PHE A 45 17.61 2.22 10.65
C PHE A 45 17.30 1.96 12.14
N TRP A 46 17.34 0.70 12.58
CA TRP A 46 17.14 0.33 13.98
C TRP A 46 18.25 0.83 14.92
N LYS A 47 19.50 0.89 14.45
CA LYS A 47 20.60 1.49 15.23
C LYS A 47 20.38 2.98 15.41
N ASP A 48 19.97 3.68 14.36
CA ASP A 48 19.68 5.12 14.40
C ASP A 48 18.47 5.41 15.28
N ILE A 49 17.39 4.62 15.16
CA ILE A 49 16.21 4.68 16.03
C ILE A 49 16.60 4.40 17.48
N LYS A 50 17.45 3.40 17.76
CA LYS A 50 17.86 3.09 19.13
C LYS A 50 18.68 4.22 19.74
N VAL A 51 19.59 4.84 18.99
CA VAL A 51 20.35 6.02 19.44
C VAL A 51 19.41 7.21 19.70
N LEU A 52 18.42 7.41 18.83
CA LEU A 52 17.43 8.48 19.00
C LEU A 52 16.52 8.25 20.21
N LEU A 53 16.01 7.02 20.41
CA LEU A 53 15.06 6.66 21.46
C LEU A 53 15.68 6.36 22.82
N PHE A 54 16.90 5.81 22.88
CA PHE A 54 17.52 5.40 24.13
C PHE A 54 18.67 6.30 24.57
N ASP A 55 19.46 6.87 23.66
CA ASP A 55 20.59 7.73 24.06
C ASP A 55 20.20 9.21 24.13
N LYS A 56 19.37 9.72 23.21
CA LYS A 56 18.97 11.15 23.19
C LYS A 56 17.72 11.45 24.01
N VAL A 57 16.71 10.59 23.89
CA VAL A 57 15.42 10.71 24.59
C VAL A 57 15.53 10.46 26.10
N TYR A 58 16.38 9.51 26.53
CA TYR A 58 16.52 9.15 27.95
C TYR A 58 17.43 10.12 28.74
N LEU A 59 18.34 10.84 28.05
CA LEU A 59 19.26 11.82 28.67
C LEU A 59 18.72 13.25 28.70
N THR A 60 17.65 13.58 27.98
CA THR A 60 17.09 14.94 27.93
C THR A 60 15.70 14.99 28.56
N ASN A 61 15.65 15.21 29.87
CA ASN A 61 14.47 15.75 30.56
C ASN A 61 14.23 17.22 30.18
N SER A 62 14.03 17.53 28.89
CA SER A 62 13.71 18.91 28.48
C SER A 62 12.77 19.09 27.30
N ASN A 63 12.33 18.06 26.56
CA ASN A 63 11.35 18.27 25.48
C ASN A 63 10.30 17.16 25.42
N ALA A 64 9.13 17.40 26.02
CA ALA A 64 7.95 16.53 25.91
C ALA A 64 7.57 16.29 24.44
N ASP A 65 7.76 17.29 23.59
CA ASP A 65 7.50 17.23 22.15
C ASP A 65 8.40 16.21 21.44
N LEU A 66 9.66 16.08 21.87
CA LEU A 66 10.62 15.14 21.27
C LEU A 66 10.34 13.69 21.70
N LEU A 67 9.92 13.50 22.95
CA LEU A 67 9.42 12.21 23.44
C LEU A 67 8.17 11.76 22.68
N PHE A 68 7.17 12.64 22.60
CA PHE A 68 5.91 12.37 21.92
C PHE A 68 6.12 12.11 20.44
N GLY A 69 6.82 13.00 19.73
CA GLY A 69 7.12 12.83 18.31
C GLY A 69 7.98 11.59 18.03
N GLY A 70 8.93 11.27 18.91
CA GLY A 70 9.75 10.06 18.78
C GLY A 70 8.92 8.77 18.86
N VAL A 71 7.98 8.69 19.81
CA VAL A 71 7.02 7.59 19.92
C VAL A 71 6.14 7.50 18.68
N THR A 72 5.58 8.63 18.23
CA THR A 72 4.72 8.68 17.03
C THR A 72 5.45 8.19 15.78
N ILE A 73 6.73 8.55 15.58
CA ILE A 73 7.51 8.08 14.42
C ILE A 73 7.65 6.55 14.44
N VAL A 74 8.00 5.99 15.59
CA VAL A 74 8.19 4.55 15.78
C VAL A 74 6.87 3.83 15.55
N CYS A 75 5.81 4.25 16.24
CA CYS A 75 4.47 3.70 16.07
C CYS A 75 3.96 3.85 14.64
N GLY A 76 4.29 4.95 13.97
CA GLY A 76 3.95 5.20 12.57
C GLY A 76 4.51 4.15 11.62
N ILE A 77 5.80 3.86 11.76
CA ILE A 77 6.50 2.89 10.90
C ILE A 77 6.02 1.48 11.21
N PHE A 78 6.03 1.06 12.48
CA PHE A 78 5.62 -0.29 12.86
C PHE A 78 4.13 -0.53 12.63
N GLY A 79 3.28 0.45 12.95
CA GLY A 79 1.85 0.39 12.71
C GLY A 79 1.54 0.22 11.24
N THR A 80 2.07 1.08 10.37
CA THR A 80 1.83 1.01 8.93
C THR A 80 2.24 -0.33 8.33
N LEU A 81 3.44 -0.82 8.69
CA LEU A 81 3.94 -2.12 8.23
C LEU A 81 3.09 -3.28 8.77
N ALA A 82 2.74 -3.25 10.05
CA ALA A 82 1.91 -4.28 10.68
C ALA A 82 0.52 -4.32 10.05
N GLY A 83 -0.09 -3.17 9.75
CA GLY A 83 -1.39 -3.07 9.10
C GLY A 83 -1.43 -3.74 7.72
N GLY A 84 -0.44 -3.45 6.88
CA GLY A 84 -0.28 -4.10 5.59
C GLY A 84 -0.02 -5.61 5.73
N TYR A 85 0.90 -5.99 6.61
CA TYR A 85 1.25 -7.40 6.84
C TYR A 85 0.07 -8.23 7.37
N ILE A 86 -0.71 -7.68 8.32
CA ILE A 86 -1.89 -8.36 8.85
C ILE A 86 -2.94 -8.50 7.75
N LEU A 87 -3.14 -7.49 6.91
CA LEU A 87 -4.07 -7.59 5.77
C LEU A 87 -3.66 -8.71 4.80
N ASP A 88 -2.37 -8.76 4.44
CA ASP A 88 -1.84 -9.80 3.56
C ASP A 88 -1.96 -11.20 4.19
N TYR A 89 -1.82 -11.29 5.51
CA TYR A 89 -1.96 -12.55 6.26
C TYR A 89 -3.40 -13.08 6.31
N ILE A 90 -4.41 -12.20 6.41
CA ILE A 90 -5.82 -12.58 6.51
C ILE A 90 -6.52 -12.73 5.14
N ASP A 91 -5.74 -12.84 4.07
CA ASP A 91 -6.16 -12.75 2.66
C ASP A 91 -6.65 -11.33 2.30
N SER A 92 -5.88 -10.69 1.41
CA SER A 92 -6.08 -9.31 1.01
C SER A 92 -7.32 -9.19 0.13
N THR A 93 -8.48 -9.06 0.74
CA THR A 93 -9.76 -8.78 0.07
C THR A 93 -10.32 -7.46 0.58
N ILE A 94 -11.15 -6.78 -0.21
CA ILE A 94 -11.74 -5.49 0.22
C ILE A 94 -12.58 -5.67 1.50
N SER A 95 -13.30 -6.79 1.64
CA SER A 95 -14.09 -7.07 2.85
C SER A 95 -13.20 -7.24 4.09
N ASN A 96 -12.10 -7.98 3.97
CA ASN A 96 -11.17 -8.17 5.09
C ASN A 96 -10.42 -6.87 5.44
N ALA A 97 -10.11 -6.03 4.44
CA ALA A 97 -9.58 -4.70 4.68
C ALA A 97 -10.53 -3.84 5.51
N PHE A 98 -11.83 -3.79 5.18
CA PHE A 98 -12.82 -3.05 5.98
C PHE A 98 -13.00 -3.60 7.40
N LYS A 99 -12.96 -4.94 7.59
CA LYS A 99 -13.00 -5.56 8.93
C LYS A 99 -11.80 -5.12 9.77
N LEU A 100 -10.60 -5.14 9.18
CA LEU A 100 -9.38 -4.70 9.83
C LEU A 100 -9.43 -3.20 10.15
N LEU A 101 -9.86 -2.35 9.19
CA LEU A 101 -10.02 -0.90 9.39
C LEU A 101 -10.97 -0.59 10.54
N SER A 102 -12.13 -1.24 10.58
CA SER A 102 -13.11 -1.03 11.64
C SER A 102 -12.58 -1.46 13.00
N GLY A 103 -12.01 -2.67 13.09
CA GLY A 103 -11.45 -3.20 14.34
C GLY A 103 -10.27 -2.39 14.87
N ALA A 104 -9.30 -2.07 14.01
CA ALA A 104 -8.11 -1.29 14.38
C ALA A 104 -8.49 0.14 14.77
N SER A 105 -9.40 0.79 14.04
CA SER A 105 -9.86 2.15 14.38
C SER A 105 -10.63 2.17 15.70
N PHE A 106 -11.49 1.18 15.95
CA PHE A 106 -12.26 1.10 17.20
C PHE A 106 -11.35 0.87 18.40
N LEU A 107 -10.44 -0.11 18.29
CA LEU A 107 -9.52 -0.43 19.37
C LEU A 107 -8.49 0.70 19.58
N GLY A 108 -7.99 1.30 18.50
CA GLY A 108 -7.13 2.47 18.54
C GLY A 108 -7.81 3.65 19.24
N ALA A 109 -9.10 3.91 18.94
CA ALA A 109 -9.89 4.94 19.62
C ALA A 109 -9.98 4.69 21.14
N ILE A 110 -10.24 3.45 21.58
CA ILE A 110 -10.30 3.10 23.01
C ILE A 110 -8.97 3.39 23.71
N PHE A 111 -7.85 2.95 23.13
CA PHE A 111 -6.53 3.13 23.72
C PHE A 111 -6.11 4.60 23.74
N CYS A 112 -6.32 5.34 22.65
CA CYS A 112 -6.05 6.78 22.60
C CYS A 112 -6.92 7.56 23.59
N PHE A 113 -8.22 7.28 23.67
CA PHE A 113 -9.12 7.95 24.61
C PHE A 113 -8.71 7.66 26.07
N SER A 114 -8.38 6.40 26.37
CA SER A 114 -7.92 5.97 27.70
C SER A 114 -6.57 6.60 28.07
N ALA A 115 -5.69 6.86 27.10
CA ALA A 115 -4.45 7.56 27.32
C ALA A 115 -4.70 8.98 27.85
N PHE A 116 -5.56 9.77 27.19
CA PHE A 116 -5.86 11.15 27.62
C PHE A 116 -6.62 11.24 28.96
N CYS A 117 -7.29 10.16 29.38
CA CYS A 117 -7.85 10.03 30.73
C CYS A 117 -6.80 9.75 31.82
N SER A 118 -5.61 9.29 31.44
CA SER A 118 -4.55 8.93 32.38
C SER A 118 -3.83 10.17 32.93
N LYS A 119 -3.60 10.20 34.25
CA LYS A 119 -2.85 11.25 34.94
C LYS A 119 -1.36 10.95 35.09
N ASN A 120 -0.97 9.68 34.91
CA ASN A 120 0.41 9.21 34.97
C ASN A 120 1.05 9.25 33.58
N LEU A 121 2.24 9.85 33.45
CA LEU A 121 2.98 9.98 32.19
C LEU A 121 3.31 8.62 31.55
N TYR A 122 3.78 7.65 32.34
CA TYR A 122 4.12 6.32 31.83
C TYR A 122 2.87 5.56 31.37
N GLY A 123 1.77 5.69 32.11
CA GLY A 123 0.47 5.13 31.72
C GLY A 123 -0.08 5.77 30.45
N PHE A 124 0.04 7.09 30.33
CA PHE A 124 -0.29 7.84 29.11
C PHE A 124 0.52 7.33 27.93
N LEU A 125 1.86 7.32 28.02
CA LEU A 125 2.74 6.91 26.92
C LEU A 125 2.48 5.46 26.48
N PHE A 126 2.27 4.54 27.42
CA PHE A 126 2.00 3.15 27.10
C PHE A 126 0.68 2.97 26.32
N LEU A 127 -0.42 3.52 26.84
CA LEU A 127 -1.74 3.43 26.18
C LEU A 127 -1.75 4.20 24.86
N PHE A 128 -1.12 5.38 24.83
CA PHE A 128 -1.02 6.21 23.64
C PHE A 128 -0.23 5.49 22.54
N SER A 129 0.90 4.86 22.87
CA SER A 129 1.71 4.10 21.90
C SER A 129 0.91 2.96 21.25
N ILE A 130 0.13 2.21 22.05
CA ILE A 130 -0.71 1.13 21.52
C ILE A 130 -1.81 1.71 20.63
N GLY A 131 -2.45 2.80 21.06
CA GLY A 131 -3.47 3.49 20.29
C GLY A 131 -2.94 4.01 18.94
N GLU A 132 -1.79 4.67 18.94
CA GLU A 132 -1.12 5.14 17.73
C GLU A 132 -0.74 3.99 16.80
N LEU A 133 -0.16 2.90 17.32
CA LEU A 133 0.20 1.74 16.50
C LEU A 133 -1.02 1.18 15.76
N LEU A 134 -2.18 1.12 16.43
CA LEU A 134 -3.44 0.66 15.84
C LEU A 134 -4.01 1.67 14.81
N VAL A 135 -3.92 2.97 15.10
CA VAL A 135 -4.34 4.02 14.16
C VAL A 135 -3.48 3.97 12.90
N PHE A 136 -2.15 3.86 13.03
CA PHE A 136 -1.25 3.74 11.89
C PHE A 136 -1.36 2.39 11.17
N ALA A 137 -1.84 1.33 11.84
CA ALA A 137 -2.16 0.06 11.18
C ALA A 137 -3.31 0.16 10.17
N THR A 138 -4.09 1.24 10.18
CA THR A 138 -5.11 1.48 9.14
C THR A 138 -4.52 1.89 7.79
N GLN A 139 -3.27 2.40 7.75
CA GLN A 139 -2.69 3.00 6.55
C GLN A 139 -2.55 2.02 5.39
N GLY A 140 -2.03 0.82 5.65
CA GLY A 140 -1.92 -0.25 4.65
C GLY A 140 -3.28 -0.63 4.06
N PRO A 141 -4.25 -1.04 4.88
CA PRO A 141 -5.54 -1.48 4.36
C PRO A 141 -6.42 -0.35 3.80
N VAL A 142 -6.28 0.92 4.22
CA VAL A 142 -6.91 2.08 3.53
C VAL A 142 -6.37 2.21 2.10
N ASN A 143 -5.03 2.18 1.95
CA ASN A 143 -4.39 2.21 0.64
C ASN A 143 -4.80 1.01 -0.23
N TYR A 144 -4.91 -0.18 0.35
CA TYR A 144 -5.40 -1.37 -0.32
C TYR A 144 -6.80 -1.16 -0.92
N VAL A 145 -7.74 -0.63 -0.13
CA VAL A 145 -9.12 -0.35 -0.57
C VAL A 145 -9.12 0.64 -1.73
N CYS A 146 -8.35 1.73 -1.66
CA CYS A 146 -8.24 2.69 -2.78
C CYS A 146 -7.76 2.01 -4.07
N LEU A 147 -6.70 1.21 -3.99
CA LEU A 147 -6.10 0.55 -5.16
C LEU A 147 -6.94 -0.57 -5.76
N HIS A 148 -7.79 -1.24 -4.96
CA HIS A 148 -8.61 -2.38 -5.40
C HIS A 148 -10.06 -1.99 -5.73
N SER A 149 -10.48 -0.77 -5.40
CA SER A 149 -11.81 -0.23 -5.78
C SER A 149 -11.88 0.25 -7.24
N VAL A 150 -10.74 0.32 -7.94
CA VAL A 150 -10.63 0.82 -9.31
C VAL A 150 -9.83 -0.13 -10.21
N LYS A 151 -9.95 0.05 -11.54
CA LYS A 151 -9.15 -0.69 -12.52
C LYS A 151 -7.65 -0.35 -12.38
N PRO A 152 -6.72 -1.27 -12.74
CA PRO A 152 -5.28 -1.05 -12.59
C PRO A 152 -4.76 0.25 -13.23
N SER A 153 -5.31 0.65 -14.38
CA SER A 153 -4.93 1.88 -15.09
C SER A 153 -5.30 3.17 -14.34
N MET A 154 -6.27 3.13 -13.41
CA MET A 154 -6.74 4.28 -12.64
C MET A 154 -6.22 4.31 -11.20
N ARG A 155 -5.37 3.36 -10.80
CA ARG A 155 -4.81 3.30 -9.43
C ARG A 155 -4.08 4.58 -9.02
N PRO A 156 -3.20 5.18 -9.85
CA PRO A 156 -2.56 6.46 -9.49
C PRO A 156 -3.58 7.58 -9.27
N LEU A 157 -4.66 7.60 -10.07
CA LEU A 157 -5.73 8.59 -9.94
C LEU A 157 -6.51 8.40 -8.64
N SER A 158 -6.88 7.16 -8.29
CA SER A 158 -7.57 6.87 -7.02
C SER A 158 -6.75 7.30 -5.81
N MET A 159 -5.45 7.01 -5.82
CA MET A 159 -4.53 7.45 -4.77
C MET A 159 -4.39 8.96 -4.71
N ALA A 160 -4.24 9.63 -5.85
CA ALA A 160 -4.18 11.09 -5.91
C ALA A 160 -5.45 11.73 -5.34
N MET A 161 -6.64 11.22 -5.72
CA MET A 161 -7.91 11.69 -5.19
C MET A 161 -8.06 11.46 -3.69
N SER A 162 -7.59 10.31 -3.19
CA SER A 162 -7.57 10.01 -1.75
C SER A 162 -6.70 11.02 -0.99
N THR A 163 -5.45 11.23 -1.43
CA THR A 163 -4.53 12.20 -0.82
C THR A 163 -5.06 13.64 -0.86
N VAL A 164 -5.60 14.07 -2.00
CA VAL A 164 -6.20 15.40 -2.13
C VAL A 164 -7.39 15.55 -1.19
N SER A 165 -8.23 14.52 -1.06
CA SER A 165 -9.37 14.54 -0.12
C SER A 165 -8.91 14.67 1.33
N ILE A 166 -7.85 13.95 1.72
CA ILE A 166 -7.26 14.05 3.07
C ILE A 166 -6.74 15.47 3.31
N HIS A 167 -6.12 16.13 2.34
CA HIS A 167 -5.64 17.50 2.50
C HIS A 167 -6.78 18.51 2.62
N ILE A 168 -7.78 18.42 1.73
CA ILE A 168 -8.89 19.36 1.67
C ILE A 168 -9.77 19.27 2.91
N PHE A 169 -10.06 18.06 3.40
CA PHE A 169 -11.01 17.84 4.49
C PHE A 169 -10.37 17.53 5.85
N GLY A 170 -9.10 17.14 5.87
CA GLY A 170 -8.39 16.69 7.07
C GLY A 170 -7.20 17.59 7.39
N ASP A 171 -6.04 17.29 6.80
CA ASP A 171 -4.73 17.79 7.26
C ASP A 171 -4.65 19.32 7.31
N VAL A 172 -5.13 20.01 6.27
CA VAL A 172 -5.08 21.48 6.19
C VAL A 172 -6.10 22.16 7.11
N PRO A 173 -7.40 21.83 7.07
CA PRO A 173 -8.40 22.51 7.92
C PRO A 173 -8.36 22.06 9.39
N SER A 174 -7.86 20.87 9.70
CA SER A 174 -7.89 20.32 11.07
C SER A 174 -7.05 21.14 12.05
N SER A 175 -5.83 21.55 11.68
CA SER A 175 -4.94 22.26 12.60
C SER A 175 -5.53 23.61 13.08
N PRO A 176 -6.06 24.48 12.20
CA PRO A 176 -6.79 25.68 12.64
C PRO A 176 -8.05 25.36 13.44
N LEU A 177 -8.82 24.33 13.05
CA LEU A 177 -10.07 23.99 13.71
C LEU A 177 -9.85 23.47 15.14
N VAL A 178 -8.78 22.68 15.35
CA VAL A 178 -8.32 22.26 16.69
C VAL A 178 -7.93 23.47 17.53
N GLY A 179 -7.22 24.44 16.94
CA GLY A 179 -6.85 25.69 17.64
C GLY A 179 -8.08 26.47 18.10
N ILE A 180 -9.03 26.70 17.20
CA ILE A 180 -10.30 27.39 17.52
C ILE A 180 -11.08 26.61 18.60
N LEU A 181 -11.18 25.29 18.48
CA LEU A 181 -11.85 24.45 19.48
C LEU A 181 -11.17 24.57 20.85
N GLN A 182 -9.84 24.58 20.87
CA GLN A 182 -9.05 24.77 22.08
C GLN A 182 -9.31 26.14 22.73
N ASP A 183 -9.41 27.20 21.93
CA ASP A 183 -9.68 28.56 22.40
C ASP A 183 -11.09 28.69 23.01
N TYR A 184 -12.08 27.93 22.51
CA TYR A 184 -13.42 27.89 23.10
C TYR A 184 -13.48 27.05 24.39
N VAL A 185 -12.90 25.84 24.37
CA VAL A 185 -13.00 24.88 25.48
C VAL A 185 -12.10 25.27 26.66
N ASN A 186 -10.99 25.97 26.39
CA ASN A 186 -9.99 26.41 27.38
C ASN A 186 -9.41 25.27 28.24
N ASN A 187 -9.52 24.02 27.77
CA ASN A 187 -9.03 22.84 28.47
C ASN A 187 -8.52 21.81 27.46
N TRP A 188 -7.20 21.70 27.36
CA TRP A 188 -6.53 20.83 26.38
C TRP A 188 -6.88 19.35 26.52
N ARG A 189 -7.20 18.89 27.74
CA ARG A 189 -7.60 17.50 27.96
C ARG A 189 -8.96 17.22 27.36
N VAL A 190 -9.92 18.14 27.56
CA VAL A 190 -11.26 18.00 27.00
C VAL A 190 -11.20 18.12 25.49
N THR A 191 -10.42 19.06 24.94
CA THR A 191 -10.20 19.17 23.49
C THR A 191 -9.61 17.88 22.92
N ALA A 192 -8.57 17.31 23.52
CA ALA A 192 -7.99 16.04 23.08
C ALA A 192 -8.98 14.86 23.16
N LEU A 193 -9.82 14.81 24.21
CA LEU A 193 -10.88 13.81 24.33
C LEU A 193 -11.96 13.95 23.25
N ILE A 194 -12.34 15.19 22.90
CA ILE A 194 -13.27 15.45 21.78
C ILE A 194 -12.66 14.96 20.47
N LEU A 195 -11.40 15.30 20.18
CA LEU A 195 -10.72 14.90 18.96
C LEU A 195 -10.57 13.38 18.84
N THR A 196 -10.16 12.72 19.92
CA THR A 196 -10.03 11.25 19.94
C THR A 196 -11.38 10.54 19.85
N SER A 197 -12.47 11.18 20.31
CA SER A 197 -13.82 10.64 20.17
C SER A 197 -14.26 10.54 18.70
N ILE A 198 -13.74 11.38 17.80
CA ILE A 198 -14.04 11.33 16.36
C ILE A 198 -13.59 9.98 15.75
N LEU A 199 -12.57 9.33 16.32
CA LEU A 199 -12.11 8.02 15.85
C LEU A 199 -13.17 6.92 16.04
N PHE A 200 -14.07 7.03 17.03
CA PHE A 200 -15.19 6.11 17.16
C PHE A 200 -16.19 6.25 16.01
N ILE A 201 -16.41 7.49 15.53
CA ILE A 201 -17.25 7.75 14.35
C ILE A 201 -16.58 7.14 13.12
N ALA A 202 -15.25 7.34 12.95
CA ALA A 202 -14.50 6.72 11.87
C ALA A 202 -14.60 5.19 11.89
N ALA A 203 -14.48 4.56 13.06
CA ALA A 203 -14.64 3.10 13.20
C ALA A 203 -16.05 2.63 12.77
N GLY A 204 -17.09 3.42 13.08
CA GLY A 204 -18.46 3.18 12.63
C GLY A 204 -18.62 3.31 11.11
N ILE A 205 -17.98 4.31 10.49
CA ILE A 205 -17.99 4.47 9.02
C ILE A 205 -17.32 3.25 8.36
N TRP A 206 -16.16 2.82 8.87
CA TRP A 206 -15.49 1.62 8.36
C TRP A 206 -16.32 0.35 8.56
N PHE A 207 -17.06 0.26 9.66
CA PHE A 207 -17.96 -0.86 9.94
C PHE A 207 -19.08 -0.96 8.89
N VAL A 208 -19.67 0.17 8.50
CA VAL A 208 -20.66 0.21 7.41
C VAL A 208 -20.05 -0.28 6.09
N GLY A 209 -18.78 0.02 5.84
CA GLY A 209 -18.01 -0.46 4.68
C GLY A 209 -17.91 -1.98 4.57
N ILE A 210 -18.00 -2.72 5.68
CA ILE A 210 -18.00 -4.20 5.66
C ILE A 210 -19.20 -4.76 4.90
N PHE A 211 -20.34 -4.05 4.91
CA PHE A 211 -21.58 -4.46 4.27
C PHE A 211 -21.69 -4.02 2.80
N LEU A 212 -20.78 -3.18 2.33
CA LEU A 212 -20.73 -2.84 0.91
C LEU A 212 -20.21 -4.04 0.14
N HIS A 213 -21.04 -4.59 -0.75
CA HIS A 213 -20.68 -5.66 -1.68
C HIS A 213 -19.65 -5.11 -2.67
N SER A 214 -18.38 -5.12 -2.27
CA SER A 214 -17.28 -4.70 -3.12
C SER A 214 -16.85 -5.90 -3.96
N VAL A 215 -17.27 -5.90 -5.22
CA VAL A 215 -16.71 -6.81 -6.23
C VAL A 215 -15.27 -6.37 -6.41
N ASP A 216 -14.31 -7.22 -6.04
CA ASP A 216 -12.89 -7.01 -6.37
C ASP A 216 -12.77 -6.96 -7.90
N LYS A 217 -12.71 -5.73 -8.45
CA LYS A 217 -12.62 -5.45 -9.90
C LYS A 217 -11.25 -5.78 -10.49
N PHE A 218 -10.40 -6.49 -9.74
CA PHE A 218 -9.08 -6.91 -10.17
C PHE A 218 -9.11 -7.81 -11.42
N ASN A 219 -10.23 -8.51 -11.65
CA ASN A 219 -10.38 -9.51 -12.72
C ASN A 219 -11.39 -9.13 -13.82
N GLU A 220 -11.68 -7.84 -14.04
CA GLU A 220 -12.17 -7.50 -15.38
C GLU A 220 -10.99 -7.65 -16.33
N ASP A 221 -11.00 -8.80 -17.02
CA ASP A 221 -10.09 -9.14 -18.10
C ASP A 221 -9.73 -7.89 -18.91
N SER A 222 -8.46 -7.81 -19.28
CA SER A 222 -7.98 -7.04 -20.42
C SER A 222 -8.60 -7.54 -21.75
N GLY A 223 -9.90 -7.84 -21.75
CA GLY A 223 -10.72 -8.11 -22.91
C GLY A 223 -11.08 -6.78 -23.56
N HIS A 224 -10.42 -6.51 -24.67
CA HIS A 224 -10.93 -5.67 -25.75
C HIS A 224 -10.86 -4.14 -25.54
N PHE A 225 -9.65 -3.59 -25.39
CA PHE A 225 -9.36 -2.40 -26.20
C PHE A 225 -9.12 -2.87 -27.64
N SER A 226 -10.20 -3.24 -28.32
CA SER A 226 -10.18 -3.05 -29.77
C SER A 226 -10.21 -1.56 -29.98
N THR A 227 -9.05 -1.02 -30.32
CA THR A 227 -8.93 0.10 -31.24
C THR A 227 -9.61 -0.28 -32.55
N THR A 228 -10.94 -0.31 -32.56
CA THR A 228 -11.76 -0.17 -33.77
C THR A 228 -11.76 1.32 -34.14
N THR A 229 -10.57 1.88 -34.36
CA THR A 229 -10.38 3.22 -34.94
C THR A 229 -9.07 3.31 -35.73
N GLU A 230 -8.44 2.18 -36.07
CA GLU A 230 -7.31 2.17 -37.03
C GLU A 230 -7.46 1.07 -38.09
N ARG A 231 -8.71 0.80 -38.50
CA ARG A 231 -9.02 -0.04 -39.67
C ARG A 231 -10.02 0.67 -40.59
N SER A 232 -9.80 1.95 -40.80
CA SER A 232 -10.45 2.73 -41.86
C SER A 232 -9.46 3.28 -42.89
N ASP A 233 -8.15 3.30 -42.60
CA ASP A 233 -7.16 3.95 -43.48
C ASP A 233 -6.26 2.98 -44.28
N LEU A 234 -6.33 1.67 -44.05
CA LEU A 234 -5.52 0.67 -44.78
C LEU A 234 -6.25 -0.02 -45.94
N LEU A 235 -7.45 0.45 -46.29
CA LEU A 235 -8.25 -0.11 -47.38
C LEU A 235 -8.60 0.92 -48.49
N PRO A 236 -7.59 1.60 -49.07
CA PRO A 236 -7.71 2.02 -50.46
C PRO A 236 -6.52 1.64 -51.37
N LEU A 237 -5.48 0.95 -50.89
CA LEU A 237 -4.22 0.80 -51.65
C LEU A 237 -3.91 -0.59 -52.23
N LEU A 238 -4.86 -1.54 -52.23
CA LEU A 238 -4.69 -2.86 -52.86
C LEU A 238 -5.66 -3.16 -54.03
N GLU A 239 -6.39 -2.15 -54.51
CA GLU A 239 -7.25 -2.24 -55.71
C GLU A 239 -6.54 -1.68 -56.96
N GLY A 240 -5.21 -1.77 -57.03
CA GLY A 240 -4.38 -1.05 -58.01
C GLY A 240 -3.30 -1.87 -58.71
N SER A 241 -3.28 -3.19 -58.59
CA SER A 241 -2.29 -4.01 -59.29
C SER A 241 -2.86 -5.38 -59.63
N ASN A 242 -3.53 -5.46 -60.78
CA ASN A 242 -3.61 -6.64 -61.65
C ASN A 242 -4.52 -6.33 -62.83
N LYS A 243 -3.96 -5.74 -63.90
CA LYS A 243 -4.43 -5.85 -65.29
C LYS A 243 -3.42 -5.18 -66.22
N ASP A 244 -2.28 -5.83 -66.42
CA ASP A 244 -1.48 -5.65 -67.63
C ASP A 244 -1.50 -6.96 -68.42
N THR A 245 -2.24 -6.90 -69.53
CA THR A 245 -2.30 -7.87 -70.62
C THR A 245 -0.94 -7.94 -71.31
N PRO A 246 -0.56 -9.10 -71.90
CA PRO A 246 0.04 -9.05 -73.22
C PRO A 246 -0.82 -9.82 -74.24
N GLU A 247 -1.15 -9.08 -75.28
CA GLU A 247 -1.74 -9.52 -76.54
C GLU A 247 -0.66 -10.21 -77.39
N SER A 248 -0.91 -11.42 -77.89
CA SER A 248 -0.54 -11.80 -79.27
C SER A 248 -1.16 -13.14 -79.72
N ALA A 249 -1.97 -13.05 -80.78
CA ALA A 249 -1.99 -13.90 -81.98
C ALA A 249 -1.93 -15.44 -81.86
N ASN A 250 -2.98 -16.13 -82.33
CA ASN A 250 -2.96 -16.84 -83.62
C ASN A 250 -4.24 -17.65 -83.92
N SER A 251 -4.51 -17.74 -85.23
CA SER A 251 -5.50 -18.51 -86.03
C SER A 251 -6.95 -18.03 -86.03
#